data_AF-A0A3G8M1K5-F1
#
_entry.id   AF-A0A3G8M1K5-F1
#
_cell.length_a   1.000
_cell.length_b   1.000
_cell.length_c   1.000
_cell.angle_alpha   90.00
_cell.angle_beta   90.00
_cell.angle_gamma   90.00
#
_symmetry.space_group_name_H-M   'P 1'
#
loop_
_entity.id
_entity.type
_entity.pdbx_description
1 polymer ?
#
loop_
_entity_poly.entity_id
_entity_poly.type
_entity_poly.pdbx_seq_one_letter_code
_entity_poly.pdbx_strand_id
1 'polypeptide(L)' 'MSLSKLFAVSSALLLTLSLTACAPEVGSEAWCKQMKEKQSGDWSANEAADYAKHCVFK' A
#
# COMPACT_ATOMS: atom_id res chain seq x y z
N MET A 1 -9.48 1.83 -36.13
CA MET A 1 -8.67 2.14 -34.92
C MET A 1 -7.36 1.37 -35.01
N SER A 2 -6.22 2.06 -35.03
CA SER A 2 -4.93 1.41 -35.25
C SER A 2 -4.56 0.46 -34.11
N LEU A 3 -4.16 -0.77 -34.45
CA LEU A 3 -3.71 -1.82 -33.51
C LEU A 3 -2.60 -1.33 -32.56
N SER A 4 -1.78 -0.38 -33.02
CA SER A 4 -0.74 0.30 -32.23
C SER A 4 -1.30 1.07 -31.02
N LYS A 5 -2.51 1.64 -31.13
CA LYS A 5 -3.17 2.38 -30.03
C LYS A 5 -3.77 1.43 -28.99
N LEU A 6 -4.20 0.24 -29.40
CA LEU A 6 -4.72 -0.80 -28.50
C LEU A 6 -3.59 -1.40 -27.64
N PHE A 7 -2.39 -1.57 -28.20
CA PHE A 7 -1.21 -2.02 -27.45
C PHE A 7 -0.75 -1.00 -26.40
N ALA A 8 -0.75 0.30 -26.74
CA ALA A 8 -0.37 1.35 -25.80
C ALA A 8 -1.32 1.43 -24.59
N VAL A 9 -2.63 1.30 -24.83
CA VAL A 9 -3.65 1.33 -23.77
C VAL A 9 -3.60 0.06 -22.89
N SER A 10 -3.35 -1.10 -23.48
CA SER A 10 -3.22 -2.37 -22.75
C SER A 10 -2.02 -2.36 -21.78
N SER A 11 -0.86 -1.87 -22.23
CA SER A 11 0.33 -1.78 -21.39
C SER A 11 0.16 -0.78 -20.24
N ALA A 12 -0.49 0.36 -20.49
CA ALA A 12 -0.78 1.35 -19.45
C ALA A 12 -1.72 0.83 -18.36
N LEU A 13 -2.68 -0.04 -18.71
CA LEU A 13 -3.64 -0.62 -17.75
C LEU A 13 -3.00 -1.68 -16.85
N LEU A 14 -2.05 -2.46 -17.37
CA LEU A 14 -1.30 -3.46 -16.60
C LEU A 14 -0.41 -2.81 -15.52
N LEU A 15 0.12 -1.63 -15.79
CA LEU A 15 0.98 -0.88 -14.86
C LEU A 15 0.21 -0.29 -13.67
N THR A 16 -1.07 0.05 -13.80
CA THR A 16 -1.84 0.61 -12.67
C THR A 16 -2.37 -0.45 -11.71
N LEU A 17 -2.60 -1.67 -12.21
CA LEU A 17 -3.07 -2.81 -11.42
C LEU A 17 -1.99 -3.40 -10.50
N SER A 18 -0.71 -3.21 -10.80
CA SER A 18 0.39 -3.74 -9.98
C SER A 18 0.72 -2.89 -8.76
N LEU A 19 0.23 -1.64 -8.66
CA LEU A 19 0.51 -0.76 -7.52
C LEU A 19 -0.29 -1.11 -6.26
N THR A 20 -1.42 -1.82 -6.37
CA THR A 20 -2.27 -2.15 -5.22
C THR A 20 -1.79 -3.36 -4.42
N ALA A 21 -0.84 -4.14 -4.94
CA ALA A 21 -0.36 -5.37 -4.30
C ALA A 21 0.87 -5.18 -3.38
N CYS A 22 1.34 -3.94 -3.17
CA CYS A 22 2.59 -3.69 -2.43
C CYS A 22 2.39 -3.22 -0.97
N ALA A 23 1.14 -2.99 -0.54
CA ALA A 23 0.88 -2.57 0.84
C ALA A 23 0.61 -3.81 1.73
N PRO A 24 1.40 -4.05 2.79
CA PRO A 24 1.11 -5.12 3.73
C PRO A 24 -0.20 -4.83 4.46
N GLU A 25 -0.89 -5.90 4.81
CA GLU A 25 -2.18 -5.88 5.50
C GLU A 25 -2.05 -5.24 6.88
N VAL A 26 -2.96 -4.30 7.19
CA VAL A 26 -2.94 -3.50 8.43
C VAL A 26 -2.97 -4.41 9.66
N GLY A 27 -2.03 -4.18 10.58
CA GLY A 27 -1.87 -4.96 11.80
C GLY A 27 -1.12 -6.29 11.64
N SER A 28 -0.67 -6.65 10.43
CA SER A 28 0.26 -7.76 10.24
C SER A 28 1.66 -7.44 10.77
N GLU A 29 2.48 -8.46 11.05
CA GLU A 29 3.85 -8.25 11.51
C GLU A 29 4.69 -7.44 10.51
N ALA A 30 4.49 -7.67 9.21
CA ALA A 30 5.15 -6.92 8.15
C ALA A 30 4.74 -5.44 8.15
N TRP A 31 3.44 -5.18 8.34
CA TRP A 31 2.91 -3.82 8.45
C TRP A 31 3.38 -3.13 9.73
N CYS A 32 3.38 -3.81 10.88
CA CYS A 32 3.90 -3.25 12.13
C CYS A 32 5.39 -2.89 12.02
N LYS A 33 6.21 -3.73 11.37
CA LYS A 33 7.63 -3.42 11.11
C LYS A 33 7.78 -2.19 10.23
N GLN A 34 7.05 -2.14 9.11
CA GLN A 34 7.07 -1.00 8.20
C GLN A 34 6.61 0.29 8.90
N MET A 35 5.54 0.22 9.69
CA MET A 35 5.02 1.35 10.46
C MET A 35 6.02 1.83 11.51
N LYS A 36 6.74 0.92 12.18
CA LYS A 36 7.79 1.28 13.14
C LYS A 36 8.96 2.00 12.49
N GLU A 37 9.29 1.67 11.25
CA GLU A 37 10.32 2.36 10.45
C GLU A 37 9.80 3.68 9.87
N LYS A 38 8.50 3.79 9.59
CA LYS A 38 7.82 5.01 9.16
C LYS A 38 7.80 6.03 10.31
N GLN A 39 8.18 7.28 10.04
CA GLN A 39 8.14 8.35 11.04
C GLN A 39 6.69 8.60 11.51
N SER A 40 6.47 8.66 12.83
CA SER A 40 5.13 8.83 13.42
C SER A 40 4.43 10.14 13.05
N GLY A 41 5.16 11.14 12.58
CA GLY A 41 4.59 12.39 12.06
C GLY A 41 3.95 12.28 10.68
N ASP A 42 4.27 11.24 9.91
CA ASP A 42 3.67 10.95 8.59
C ASP A 42 2.44 10.02 8.72
N TRP A 43 2.14 9.55 9.94
CA TRP A 43 1.03 8.66 10.15
C TRP A 43 -0.29 9.41 10.04
N SER A 44 -1.22 8.84 9.30
CA SER A 44 -2.62 9.24 9.40
C SER A 44 -3.18 8.85 10.77
N ALA A 45 -4.24 9.54 11.21
CA ALA A 45 -4.89 9.23 12.49
C ALA A 45 -5.37 7.76 12.57
N ASN A 46 -5.80 7.18 11.44
CA ASN A 46 -6.22 5.79 11.37
C ASN A 46 -5.05 4.83 11.52
N GLU A 47 -3.95 5.07 10.79
CA GLU A 47 -2.72 4.26 10.89
C GLU A 47 -2.15 4.26 12.32
N ALA A 48 -2.15 5.41 12.99
CA ALA A 48 -1.67 5.50 14.38
C ALA A 48 -2.55 4.69 15.34
N ALA A 49 -3.87 4.76 15.19
CA ALA A 49 -4.82 4.01 16.00
C ALA A 49 -4.69 2.50 15.75
N ASP A 50 -4.56 2.09 14.49
CA ASP A 50 -4.42 0.69 14.12
C ASP A 50 -3.07 0.12 14.55
N TYR A 51 -1.98 0.88 14.41
CA TYR A 51 -0.67 0.48 14.92
C TYR A 51 -0.68 0.30 16.44
N ALA A 52 -1.29 1.24 17.16
CA ALA A 52 -1.45 1.11 18.60
C ALA A 52 -2.22 -0.17 18.97
N LYS A 53 -3.37 -0.41 18.35
CA LYS A 53 -4.24 -1.57 18.66
C LYS A 53 -3.61 -2.91 18.27
N HIS A 54 -2.99 -2.99 17.09
CA HIS A 54 -2.56 -4.26 16.52
C HIS A 54 -1.09 -4.59 16.82
N CYS A 55 -0.24 -3.57 17.00
CA CYS A 55 1.20 -3.74 17.12
C CYS A 55 1.75 -3.41 18.52
N VAL A 56 1.10 -2.51 19.28
CA VAL A 56 1.58 -2.07 20.61
C VAL A 56 0.80 -2.73 21.73
N PHE A 57 -0.53 -2.69 21.67
CA PHE A 57 -1.44 -3.18 22.72
C PHE A 57 -1.93 -4.61 22.49
N LYS A 58 -1.18 -5.41 21.72
CA LYS A 58 -1.53 -6.80 21.43
C LYS A 58 -1.59 -7.66 22.69
#